data_AF-A0A9X0AHW4-F1
#
_entry.id   AF-A0A9X0AHW4-F1
#
_cell.length_a   1.000
_cell.length_b   1.000
_cell.length_c   1.000
_cell.angle_alpha   90.00
_cell.angle_beta   90.00
_cell.angle_gamma   90.00
#
_symmetry.space_group_name_H-M   'P 1'
#
loop_
_entity.id
_entity.type
_entity.pdbx_description
1 polymer ?
#
loop_
_entity_poly.entity_id
_entity_poly.type
_entity_poly.pdbx_seq_one_letter_code
_entity_poly.pdbx_strand_id
1 'polypeptide(L)'
;MSGGVFSETLQSITITNLNELSKKRNHFENQKEVLSFKLSNELDQRKKLQLLLHGVKQSFAVTTSITRKRTRDNGTKLSPIELLVKNLENFLAQAEYDPSISERTLEQWKQNLMRHMNVQSSKHQYATLYCGLVTEWLSAEQQQQADNIFNDASETDEDCQKIKETVARTEGRANWEKLVFEPFETDQVAITAFLICLFGLDGKNE
;
A
#
# COMPACT_ATOMS: atom_id res chain seq x y z
N MET A 1 -1.75 -33.34 2.12
CA MET A 1 -1.95 -32.96 3.54
C MET A 1 -1.39 -31.57 3.92
N SER A 2 -0.58 -30.87 3.09
CA SER A 2 0.07 -29.61 3.51
C SER A 2 -0.72 -28.31 3.25
N GLY A 3 -1.87 -28.36 2.53
CA GLY A 3 -2.63 -27.16 2.14
C GLY A 3 -3.50 -26.55 3.25
N GLY A 4 -4.09 -27.38 4.12
CA GLY A 4 -5.01 -26.92 5.17
C GLY A 4 -4.36 -26.04 6.24
N VAL A 5 -3.16 -26.41 6.69
CA VAL A 5 -2.40 -25.66 7.73
C VAL A 5 -2.03 -24.25 7.25
N PHE A 6 -1.78 -24.08 5.95
CA PHE A 6 -1.49 -22.78 5.35
C PHE A 6 -2.74 -21.89 5.31
N SER A 7 -3.89 -22.44 4.94
CA SER A 7 -5.17 -21.72 4.90
C SER A 7 -5.60 -21.25 6.30
N GLU A 8 -5.49 -22.11 7.32
CA GLU A 8 -5.80 -21.77 8.72
C GLU A 8 -4.89 -20.65 9.27
N THR A 9 -3.58 -20.74 8.99
CA THR A 9 -2.62 -19.72 9.43
C THR A 9 -2.90 -18.38 8.75
N LEU A 10 -3.18 -18.39 7.44
CA LEU A 10 -3.50 -17.19 6.68
C LEU A 10 -4.80 -16.55 7.19
N GLN A 11 -5.81 -17.35 7.49
CA GLN A 11 -7.07 -16.89 8.07
C GLN A 11 -6.87 -16.22 9.44
N SER A 12 -6.10 -16.83 10.34
CA SER A 12 -5.79 -16.26 11.66
C SER A 12 -5.04 -14.93 11.57
N ILE A 13 -4.03 -14.85 10.70
CA ILE A 13 -3.29 -13.61 10.42
C ILE A 13 -4.24 -12.54 9.84
N THR A 14 -5.12 -12.93 8.93
CA THR A 14 -6.07 -12.01 8.28
C THR A 14 -7.07 -11.44 9.29
N ILE A 15 -7.64 -12.28 10.17
CA ILE A 15 -8.56 -11.85 11.23
C ILE A 15 -7.86 -10.88 12.19
N THR A 16 -6.63 -11.20 12.59
CA THR A 16 -5.84 -10.34 13.49
C THR A 16 -5.56 -8.98 12.83
N ASN A 17 -5.13 -8.98 11.57
CA ASN A 17 -4.90 -7.76 10.80
C ASN A 17 -6.18 -6.94 10.60
N LEU A 18 -7.33 -7.60 10.39
CA LEU A 18 -8.64 -6.95 10.27
C LEU A 18 -9.04 -6.25 11.56
N ASN A 19 -8.82 -6.90 12.72
CA ASN A 19 -9.07 -6.29 14.03
C ASN A 19 -8.18 -5.07 14.27
N GLU A 20 -6.87 -5.16 13.99
CA GLU A 20 -5.96 -4.02 14.14
C GLU A 20 -6.27 -2.89 13.16
N LEU A 21 -6.63 -3.22 11.92
CA LEU A 21 -7.07 -2.23 10.94
C LEU A 21 -8.36 -1.54 11.38
N SER A 22 -9.32 -2.28 11.94
CA SER A 22 -10.57 -1.75 12.47
C SER A 22 -10.31 -0.75 13.61
N LYS A 23 -9.41 -1.08 14.55
CA LYS A 23 -9.00 -0.15 15.61
C LYS A 23 -8.41 1.14 15.04
N LYS A 24 -7.48 1.04 14.08
CA LYS A 24 -6.87 2.21 13.43
C LYS A 24 -7.89 3.07 12.69
N ARG A 25 -8.78 2.44 11.94
CA ARG A 25 -9.87 3.12 11.23
C ARG A 25 -10.77 3.87 12.20
N ASN A 26 -11.28 3.21 13.23
CA ASN A 26 -12.19 3.81 14.20
C ASN A 26 -11.52 4.99 14.91
N HIS A 27 -10.25 4.84 15.29
CA HIS A 27 -9.49 5.93 15.87
C HIS A 27 -9.38 7.15 14.92
N PHE A 28 -9.06 6.91 13.65
CA PHE A 28 -8.93 7.96 12.65
C PHE A 28 -10.26 8.65 12.33
N GLU A 29 -11.35 7.90 12.13
CA GLU A 29 -12.67 8.47 11.83
C GLU A 29 -13.22 9.26 13.02
N ASN A 30 -13.07 8.76 14.25
CA ASN A 30 -13.47 9.49 15.45
C ASN A 30 -12.72 10.83 15.55
N GLN A 31 -11.41 10.85 15.28
CA GLN A 31 -10.63 12.09 15.24
C GLN A 31 -11.15 13.05 14.16
N LYS A 32 -11.45 12.53 12.97
CA LYS A 32 -11.97 13.30 11.84
C LYS A 32 -13.35 13.91 12.12
N GLU A 33 -14.24 13.16 12.78
CA GLU A 33 -15.57 13.64 13.18
C GLU A 33 -15.46 14.75 14.24
N VAL A 34 -14.68 14.51 15.30
CA VAL A 34 -14.42 15.52 16.34
C VAL A 34 -13.82 16.78 15.74
N LEU A 35 -12.90 16.64 14.78
CA LEU A 35 -12.31 17.76 14.07
C LEU A 35 -13.34 18.49 13.21
N SER A 36 -14.18 17.76 12.47
CA SER A 36 -15.23 18.35 11.63
C SER A 36 -16.22 19.16 12.46
N PHE A 37 -16.61 18.66 13.64
CA PHE A 37 -17.46 19.37 14.59
C PHE A 37 -16.82 20.67 15.10
N LYS A 38 -15.52 20.63 15.44
CA LYS A 38 -14.77 21.83 15.84
C LYS A 38 -14.71 22.86 14.70
N LEU A 39 -14.48 22.41 13.46
CA LEU A 39 -14.43 23.30 12.29
C LEU A 39 -15.78 24.00 12.03
N SER A 40 -16.91 23.33 12.25
CA SER A 40 -18.23 23.93 12.05
C SER A 40 -18.57 25.01 13.07
N ASN A 41 -18.00 24.94 14.28
CA ASN A 41 -18.28 25.90 15.35
C ASN A 41 -17.42 27.17 15.30
N GLU A 42 -16.29 27.13 14.59
CA GLU A 42 -15.43 28.30 14.41
C GLU A 42 -16.02 29.24 13.34
N LEU A 43 -15.92 30.56 13.52
CA LEU A 43 -16.28 31.52 12.46
C LEU A 43 -15.06 31.90 11.62
N ASP A 44 -13.93 32.15 12.28
CA ASP A 44 -12.70 32.66 11.67
C ASP A 44 -12.02 31.59 10.78
N GLN A 45 -11.82 31.93 9.51
CA GLN A 45 -11.17 31.04 8.53
C GLN A 45 -9.72 30.70 8.90
N ARG A 46 -8.98 31.64 9.52
CA ARG A 46 -7.58 31.42 9.90
C ARG A 46 -7.49 30.43 11.06
N LYS A 47 -8.34 30.62 12.08
CA LYS A 47 -8.44 29.69 13.21
C LYS A 47 -8.93 28.31 12.78
N LYS A 48 -9.91 28.25 11.86
CA LYS A 48 -10.33 27.00 11.22
C LYS A 48 -9.15 26.26 10.58
N LEU A 49 -8.33 26.97 9.82
CA LEU A 49 -7.18 26.38 9.14
C LEU A 49 -6.10 25.93 10.14
N GLN A 50 -5.81 26.71 11.18
CA GLN A 50 -4.91 26.33 12.27
C GLN A 50 -5.38 25.06 12.99
N LEU A 51 -6.69 24.98 13.31
CA LEU A 51 -7.27 23.82 13.98
C LEU A 51 -7.23 22.57 13.09
N LEU A 52 -7.53 22.73 11.79
CA LEU A 52 -7.40 21.67 10.80
C LEU A 52 -5.95 21.18 10.67
N LEU A 53 -4.99 22.09 10.62
CA LEU A 53 -3.57 21.80 10.52
C LEU A 53 -3.09 21.01 11.75
N HIS A 54 -3.47 21.43 12.95
CA HIS A 54 -3.15 20.71 14.18
C HIS A 54 -3.74 19.29 14.18
N GLY A 55 -4.99 19.14 13.74
CA GLY A 55 -5.61 17.83 13.63
C GLY A 55 -4.93 16.92 12.61
N VAL A 56 -4.57 17.45 11.44
CA VAL A 56 -3.78 16.70 10.44
C VAL A 56 -2.44 16.28 11.02
N LYS A 57 -1.74 17.14 11.78
CA LYS A 57 -0.50 16.77 12.47
C LYS A 57 -0.69 15.58 13.41
N GLN A 58 -1.76 15.61 14.19
CA GLN A 58 -2.08 14.55 15.14
C GLN A 58 -2.43 13.24 14.41
N SER A 59 -3.30 13.29 13.41
CA SER A 59 -3.78 12.10 12.69
C SER A 59 -2.71 11.45 11.82
N PHE A 60 -1.73 12.20 11.32
CA PHE A 60 -0.61 11.69 10.52
C PHE A 60 0.69 11.53 11.32
N ALA A 61 0.67 11.76 12.64
CA ALA A 61 1.86 11.74 13.51
C ALA A 61 3.02 12.63 12.99
N VAL A 62 2.68 13.76 12.36
CA VAL A 62 3.66 14.70 11.78
C VAL A 62 4.29 15.53 12.89
N THR A 63 5.58 15.29 13.14
CA THR A 63 6.33 16.04 14.16
C THR A 63 7.03 17.26 13.56
N THR A 64 6.27 18.21 13.01
CA THR A 64 6.87 19.51 12.64
C THR A 64 7.04 20.35 13.90
N SER A 65 8.28 20.59 14.28
CA SER A 65 8.64 21.59 15.29
C SER A 65 9.38 22.72 14.60
N ILE A 66 8.78 23.91 14.58
CA ILE A 66 9.40 25.15 14.09
C ILE A 66 10.69 25.46 14.87
N THR A 67 10.79 24.98 16.12
CA THR A 67 11.86 25.23 17.08
C THR A 67 12.97 24.18 17.17
N ARG A 68 12.85 22.99 16.56
CA ARG A 68 14.02 22.08 16.52
C ARG A 68 14.99 22.63 15.50
N LYS A 69 16.02 23.32 16.02
CA LYS A 69 17.30 23.60 15.39
C LYS A 69 17.61 22.47 14.43
N ARG A 70 17.70 22.75 13.13
CA ARG A 70 17.96 21.80 12.04
C ARG A 70 18.94 20.74 12.50
N THR A 71 18.45 19.63 13.04
CA THR A 71 19.23 18.41 13.20
C THR A 71 19.40 17.99 11.76
N ARG A 72 20.55 18.36 11.19
CA ARG A 72 21.09 17.94 9.90
C ARG A 72 20.32 16.72 9.41
N ASP A 73 19.29 16.97 8.59
CA ASP A 73 18.41 15.92 8.09
C ASP A 73 19.32 14.98 7.31
N ASN A 74 19.49 13.76 7.83
CA ASN A 74 20.21 12.70 7.15
C ASN A 74 19.37 12.23 5.96
N GLY A 75 19.24 13.03 4.91
CA GLY A 75 18.68 12.65 3.60
C GLY A 75 17.26 12.08 3.57
N THR A 76 16.55 11.98 4.70
CA THR A 76 15.22 11.38 4.76
C THR A 76 14.25 12.32 4.06
N LYS A 77 13.81 11.92 2.87
CA LYS A 77 12.82 12.65 2.08
C LYS A 77 11.54 12.76 2.92
N LEU A 78 11.17 14.00 3.27
CA LEU A 78 9.89 14.27 3.94
C LEU A 78 8.75 13.75 3.06
N SER A 79 7.74 13.17 3.69
CA SER A 79 6.53 12.79 2.98
C SER A 79 5.83 14.05 2.42
N PRO A 80 5.08 13.93 1.31
CA PRO A 80 4.38 15.09 0.73
C PRO A 80 3.48 15.83 1.72
N ILE A 81 2.84 15.11 2.66
CA ILE A 81 1.98 15.70 3.68
C ILE A 81 2.77 16.44 4.76
N GLU A 82 3.93 15.93 5.19
CA GLU A 82 4.80 16.62 6.15
C GLU A 82 5.33 17.93 5.58
N LEU A 83 5.72 17.92 4.30
CA LEU A 83 6.16 19.12 3.60
C LEU A 83 5.02 20.15 3.50
N LEU A 84 3.82 19.69 3.12
CA LEU A 84 2.64 20.55 3.03
C LEU A 84 2.32 21.18 4.38
N VAL A 85 2.27 20.39 5.45
CA VAL A 85 1.99 20.87 6.81
C VAL A 85 3.02 21.91 7.24
N LYS A 86 4.31 21.62 7.07
CA LYS A 86 5.40 22.54 7.41
C LYS A 86 5.31 23.86 6.65
N ASN A 87 4.99 23.80 5.36
CA ASN A 87 4.84 25.01 4.54
C ASN A 87 3.62 25.83 4.99
N LEU A 88 2.49 25.16 5.26
CA LEU A 88 1.28 25.84 5.73
C LEU A 88 1.45 26.47 7.12
N GLU A 89 2.25 25.88 8.02
CA GLU A 89 2.61 26.52 9.29
C GLU A 89 3.31 27.86 9.06
N ASN A 90 4.30 27.89 8.15
CA ASN A 90 5.02 29.11 7.82
C ASN A 90 4.11 30.13 7.12
N PHE A 91 3.29 29.69 6.17
CA PHE A 91 2.39 30.56 5.44
C PHE A 91 1.29 31.15 6.32
N LEU A 92 0.80 30.41 7.30
CA LEU A 92 -0.13 30.93 8.30
C LEU A 92 0.51 32.01 9.18
N ALA A 93 1.75 31.81 9.61
CA ALA A 93 2.50 32.83 10.35
C ALA A 93 2.74 34.09 9.48
N GLN A 94 2.98 33.93 8.18
CA GLN A 94 3.13 35.05 7.25
C GLN A 94 1.80 35.78 7.00
N ALA A 95 0.67 35.07 6.95
CA ALA A 95 -0.65 35.64 6.72
C ALA A 95 -1.11 36.63 7.82
N GLU A 96 -0.50 36.59 9.00
CA GLU A 96 -0.72 37.58 10.04
C GLU A 96 -0.26 38.98 9.63
N TYR A 97 0.79 39.06 8.82
CA TYR A 97 1.44 40.31 8.42
C TYR A 97 1.31 40.63 6.93
N ASP A 98 0.94 39.66 6.10
CA ASP A 98 0.85 39.78 4.64
C ASP A 98 -0.61 39.87 4.15
N PRO A 99 -1.07 41.03 3.66
CA PRO A 99 -2.40 41.21 3.08
C PRO A 99 -2.60 40.51 1.72
N SER A 100 -1.53 40.03 1.08
CA SER A 100 -1.61 39.33 -0.21
C SER A 100 -2.27 37.95 -0.08
N ILE A 101 -2.32 37.40 1.14
CA ILE A 101 -2.93 36.11 1.42
C ILE A 101 -4.44 36.30 1.55
N SER A 102 -5.13 36.13 0.42
CA SER A 102 -6.57 36.23 0.33
C SER A 102 -7.29 35.08 1.08
N GLU A 103 -8.54 35.32 1.47
CA GLU A 103 -9.43 34.28 2.01
C GLU A 103 -9.58 33.08 1.07
N ARG A 104 -9.57 33.33 -0.25
CA ARG A 104 -9.62 32.27 -1.26
C ARG A 104 -8.41 31.34 -1.14
N THR A 105 -7.23 31.87 -0.86
CA THR A 105 -6.01 31.08 -0.65
C THR A 105 -6.13 30.22 0.61
N LEU A 106 -6.67 30.78 1.70
CA LEU A 106 -6.91 30.04 2.95
C LEU A 106 -7.90 28.89 2.74
N GLU A 107 -8.98 29.13 1.99
CA GLU A 107 -9.97 28.11 1.67
C GLU A 107 -9.38 26.99 0.82
N GLN A 108 -8.53 27.31 -0.16
CA GLN A 108 -7.82 26.30 -0.96
C GLN A 108 -6.91 25.42 -0.10
N TRP A 109 -6.18 26.01 0.85
CA TRP A 109 -5.35 25.25 1.79
C TRP A 109 -6.19 24.34 2.69
N LYS A 110 -7.34 24.84 3.16
CA LYS A 110 -8.31 24.05 3.93
C LYS A 110 -8.80 22.83 3.13
N GLN A 111 -9.22 23.05 1.88
CA GLN A 111 -9.68 21.97 1.01
C GLN A 111 -8.59 20.94 0.72
N ASN A 112 -7.35 21.38 0.54
CA ASN A 112 -6.22 20.48 0.32
C ASN A 112 -5.96 19.58 1.54
N LEU A 113 -5.95 20.16 2.75
CA LEU A 113 -5.82 19.39 3.99
C LEU A 113 -6.99 18.41 4.20
N MET A 114 -8.23 18.84 3.95
CA MET A 114 -9.40 17.95 4.02
C MET A 114 -9.32 16.81 2.98
N ARG A 115 -8.81 17.08 1.78
CA ARG A 115 -8.57 16.05 0.76
C ARG A 115 -7.62 14.98 1.28
N HIS A 116 -6.53 15.35 1.93
CA HIS A 116 -5.61 14.38 2.53
C HIS A 116 -6.27 13.51 3.60
N MET A 117 -7.10 14.10 4.48
CA MET A 117 -7.88 13.35 5.47
C MET A 117 -8.86 12.38 4.81
N ASN A 118 -9.56 12.82 3.76
CA ASN A 118 -10.49 11.99 3.00
C ASN A 118 -9.79 10.84 2.29
N VAL A 119 -8.62 11.07 1.70
CA VAL A 119 -7.82 10.00 1.07
C VAL A 119 -7.40 8.95 2.09
N GLN A 120 -6.99 9.34 3.31
CA GLN A 120 -6.68 8.37 4.35
C GLN A 120 -7.92 7.60 4.82
N SER A 121 -9.06 8.28 4.97
CA SER A 121 -10.34 7.64 5.27
C SER A 121 -10.70 6.57 4.22
N SER A 122 -10.63 6.91 2.93
CA SER A 122 -10.83 5.97 1.83
C SER A 122 -9.83 4.82 1.84
N LYS A 123 -8.55 5.07 2.18
CA LYS A 123 -7.53 4.02 2.31
C LYS A 123 -7.92 3.00 3.38
N HIS A 124 -8.43 3.44 4.53
CA HIS A 124 -8.94 2.52 5.56
C HIS A 124 -10.15 1.74 5.05
N GLN A 125 -11.08 2.38 4.33
CA GLN A 125 -12.24 1.73 3.75
C GLN A 125 -11.86 0.64 2.75
N TYR A 126 -10.94 0.94 1.82
CA TYR A 126 -10.46 -0.05 0.84
C TYR A 126 -9.70 -1.19 1.50
N ALA A 127 -8.89 -0.90 2.51
CA ALA A 127 -8.22 -1.96 3.27
C ALA A 127 -9.23 -2.87 3.97
N THR A 128 -10.30 -2.32 4.56
CA THR A 128 -11.37 -3.12 5.18
C THR A 128 -12.08 -4.00 4.13
N LEU A 129 -12.42 -3.43 2.97
CA LEU A 129 -13.06 -4.16 1.88
C LEU A 129 -12.16 -5.31 1.39
N TYR A 130 -10.89 -5.04 1.15
CA TYR A 130 -9.91 -6.04 0.73
C TYR A 130 -9.81 -7.19 1.74
N CYS A 131 -9.66 -6.87 3.03
CA CYS A 131 -9.60 -7.90 4.06
C CYS A 131 -10.89 -8.72 4.11
N GLY A 132 -12.06 -8.10 3.94
CA GLY A 132 -13.35 -8.80 3.84
C GLY A 132 -13.42 -9.78 2.68
N LEU A 133 -12.99 -9.37 1.49
CA LEU A 133 -12.93 -10.23 0.31
C LEU A 133 -11.97 -11.41 0.51
N VAL A 134 -10.82 -11.17 1.12
CA VAL A 134 -9.86 -12.25 1.44
C VAL A 134 -10.47 -13.24 2.44
N THR A 135 -11.18 -12.76 3.47
CA THR A 135 -11.84 -13.65 4.42
C THR A 135 -12.97 -14.47 3.78
N GLU A 136 -13.74 -13.88 2.87
CA GLU A 136 -14.79 -14.59 2.12
C GLU A 136 -14.17 -15.67 1.22
N TRP A 137 -13.10 -15.33 0.50
CA TRP A 137 -12.39 -16.27 -0.35
C TRP A 137 -11.83 -17.47 0.43
N LEU A 138 -11.17 -17.23 1.56
CA LEU A 138 -10.65 -18.31 2.42
C LEU A 138 -11.78 -19.18 3.01
N SER A 139 -12.90 -18.58 3.34
CA SER A 139 -14.06 -19.32 3.89
C SER A 139 -14.70 -20.20 2.81
N ALA A 140 -14.81 -19.69 1.57
CA ALA A 140 -15.30 -20.45 0.43
C ALA A 140 -14.36 -21.62 0.08
N GLU A 141 -13.04 -21.42 0.16
CA GLU A 141 -12.04 -22.49 -0.04
C GLU A 141 -12.18 -23.60 1.01
N GLN A 142 -12.35 -23.24 2.29
CA GLN A 142 -12.62 -24.22 3.35
C GLN A 142 -13.93 -24.97 3.13
N GLN A 143 -14.99 -24.29 2.71
CA GLN A 143 -16.28 -24.91 2.45
C GLN A 143 -16.21 -25.89 1.26
N GLN A 144 -15.50 -25.54 0.19
CA GLN A 144 -15.23 -26.47 -0.92
C GLN A 144 -14.41 -27.69 -0.48
N GLN A 145 -13.42 -27.51 0.40
CA GLN A 145 -12.69 -28.65 0.96
C GLN A 145 -13.59 -29.55 1.83
N ALA A 146 -14.49 -28.97 2.62
CA ALA A 146 -15.43 -29.72 3.45
C ALA A 146 -16.49 -30.47 2.61
N ASP A 147 -17.03 -29.86 1.56
CA ASP A 147 -18.01 -30.47 0.66
C ASP A 147 -17.40 -31.63 -0.16
N ASN A 148 -16.12 -31.53 -0.55
CA ASN A 148 -15.39 -32.64 -1.18
C ASN A 148 -15.16 -33.80 -0.21
N ILE A 149 -14.94 -33.53 1.09
CA ILE A 149 -14.79 -34.59 2.12
C ILE A 149 -16.14 -35.25 2.44
N PHE A 150 -17.25 -34.51 2.38
CA PHE A 150 -18.60 -35.04 2.61
C PHE A 150 -19.12 -35.90 1.45
N ASN A 151 -18.81 -35.54 0.20
CA ASN A 151 -19.17 -36.33 -0.98
C ASN A 151 -18.26 -37.56 -1.21
N ASP A 152 -17.04 -37.61 -0.65
CA ASP A 152 -16.14 -38.77 -0.70
C ASP A 152 -16.60 -39.95 0.20
N ALA A 153 -17.67 -39.76 0.98
CA ALA A 153 -18.33 -40.86 1.70
C ALA A 153 -19.30 -41.67 0.80
N SER A 154 -19.59 -41.22 -0.42
CA SER A 154 -20.36 -41.98 -1.41
C SER A 154 -19.68 -42.01 -2.76
N GLU A 155 -19.16 -43.20 -3.10
CA GLU A 155 -18.86 -43.66 -4.45
C GLU A 155 -17.58 -43.10 -5.11
N THR A 156 -16.49 -43.83 -4.90
CA THR A 156 -15.46 -44.21 -5.90
C THR A 156 -15.50 -43.49 -7.26
N ASP A 157 -14.95 -42.27 -7.37
CA ASP A 157 -14.43 -41.73 -8.65
C ASP A 157 -13.41 -40.55 -8.49
N GLU A 158 -12.67 -40.50 -7.37
CA GLU A 158 -11.73 -39.40 -7.01
C GLU A 158 -10.26 -39.68 -7.41
N ASP A 159 -9.95 -39.95 -8.68
CA ASP A 159 -8.53 -40.02 -9.14
C ASP A 159 -8.19 -39.08 -10.31
N CYS A 160 -9.18 -38.51 -11.02
CA CYS A 160 -8.89 -37.80 -12.27
C CYS A 160 -8.84 -36.26 -12.19
N GLN A 161 -9.32 -35.62 -11.11
CA GLN A 161 -9.45 -34.15 -11.06
C GLN A 161 -8.36 -33.45 -10.20
N LYS A 162 -7.90 -34.06 -9.09
CA LYS A 162 -6.91 -33.47 -8.15
C LYS A 162 -5.47 -33.38 -8.70
N ILE A 163 -5.15 -34.21 -9.69
CA ILE A 163 -3.78 -34.36 -10.20
C ILE A 163 -3.46 -33.31 -11.28
N LYS A 164 -4.45 -32.82 -12.03
CA LYS A 164 -4.17 -31.97 -13.22
C LYS A 164 -3.71 -30.54 -12.87
N GLU A 165 -4.26 -29.94 -11.83
CA GLU A 165 -3.92 -28.56 -11.44
C GLU A 165 -2.62 -28.47 -10.63
N THR A 166 -2.30 -29.52 -9.87
CA THR A 166 -1.06 -29.62 -9.09
C THR A 166 0.14 -29.91 -9.99
N VAL A 167 0.00 -30.79 -10.99
CA VAL A 167 1.07 -31.15 -11.92
C VAL A 167 1.46 -29.98 -12.83
N ALA A 168 0.49 -29.26 -13.41
CA ALA A 168 0.82 -28.10 -14.26
C ALA A 168 1.55 -26.99 -13.48
N ARG A 169 1.19 -26.80 -12.19
CA ARG A 169 1.84 -25.82 -11.31
C ARG A 169 3.23 -26.27 -10.87
N THR A 170 3.44 -27.55 -10.58
CA THR A 170 4.77 -28.07 -10.22
C THR A 170 5.70 -28.11 -11.42
N GLU A 171 5.21 -28.46 -12.61
CA GLU A 171 5.97 -28.43 -13.87
C GLU A 171 6.36 -27.00 -14.24
N GLY A 172 5.44 -26.03 -14.13
CA GLY A 172 5.74 -24.62 -14.39
C GLY A 172 6.82 -24.07 -13.45
N ARG A 173 6.79 -24.47 -12.17
CA ARG A 173 7.81 -24.09 -11.20
C ARG A 173 9.16 -24.78 -11.47
N ALA A 174 9.16 -26.06 -11.80
CA ALA A 174 10.38 -26.80 -12.14
C ALA A 174 11.07 -26.20 -13.38
N ASN A 175 10.30 -25.82 -14.41
CA ASN A 175 10.82 -25.16 -15.61
C ASN A 175 11.39 -23.78 -15.30
N TRP A 176 10.72 -22.98 -14.45
CA TRP A 176 11.22 -21.68 -14.05
C TRP A 176 12.50 -21.80 -13.21
N GLU A 177 12.54 -22.72 -12.25
CA GLU A 177 13.72 -22.97 -11.41
C GLU A 177 14.90 -23.42 -12.28
N LYS A 178 14.67 -24.30 -13.26
CA LYS A 178 15.70 -24.70 -14.23
C LYS A 178 16.24 -23.50 -15.02
N LEU A 179 15.36 -22.63 -15.52
CA LEU A 179 15.77 -21.48 -16.34
C LEU A 179 16.55 -20.42 -15.54
N VAL A 180 16.24 -20.25 -14.24
CA VAL A 180 16.85 -19.21 -13.40
C VAL A 180 18.11 -19.69 -12.70
N PHE A 181 18.16 -20.95 -12.27
CA PHE A 181 19.22 -21.46 -11.41
C PHE A 181 20.21 -22.38 -12.11
N GLU A 182 19.86 -22.95 -13.27
CA GLU A 182 20.82 -23.75 -14.04
C GLU A 182 21.68 -22.81 -14.90
N PRO A 183 23.02 -22.84 -14.76
CA PRO A 183 23.90 -22.05 -15.60
C PRO A 183 23.68 -22.41 -17.07
N PHE A 184 23.30 -21.43 -17.89
CA PHE A 184 23.12 -21.67 -19.32
C PHE A 184 24.50 -21.70 -20.00
N GLU A 185 25.01 -22.90 -20.23
CA GLU A 185 26.27 -23.15 -20.94
C GLU A 185 26.20 -22.52 -22.33
N THR A 186 26.89 -21.39 -22.48
CA THR A 186 26.87 -20.59 -23.70
C THR A 186 28.24 -20.66 -24.35
N ASP A 187 28.28 -20.95 -25.65
CA ASP A 187 29.53 -20.93 -26.42
C ASP A 187 29.99 -19.48 -26.64
N GLN A 188 30.82 -19.02 -25.72
CA GLN A 188 31.40 -17.68 -25.73
C GLN A 188 32.17 -17.40 -27.02
N VAL A 189 32.77 -18.42 -27.65
CA VAL A 189 33.57 -18.27 -28.88
C VAL A 189 32.66 -18.02 -30.07
N ALA A 190 31.58 -18.78 -30.20
CA ALA A 190 30.59 -18.58 -31.25
C ALA A 190 29.88 -17.21 -31.14
N ILE A 191 29.52 -16.80 -29.92
CA ILE A 191 28.89 -15.49 -29.70
C ILE A 191 29.84 -14.35 -30.01
N THR A 192 31.09 -14.42 -29.55
CA THR A 192 32.07 -13.37 -29.84
C THR A 192 32.37 -13.30 -31.34
N ALA A 193 32.52 -14.42 -32.04
CA ALA A 193 32.66 -14.45 -33.49
C ALA A 193 31.45 -13.85 -34.23
N PHE A 194 30.23 -14.18 -33.78
CA PHE A 194 28.99 -13.61 -34.33
C PHE A 194 28.94 -12.09 -34.12
N LEU A 195 29.24 -11.59 -32.92
CA LEU A 195 29.23 -10.16 -32.62
C LEU A 195 30.33 -9.41 -33.37
N ILE A 196 31.53 -9.98 -33.51
CA ILE A 196 32.62 -9.41 -34.30
C ILE A 196 32.22 -9.28 -35.77
N CYS A 197 31.57 -10.29 -36.33
CA CYS A 197 31.02 -10.25 -37.69
C CYS A 197 29.90 -9.22 -37.83
N LEU A 198 28.94 -9.21 -36.90
CA LEU A 198 27.77 -8.32 -36.93
C LEU A 198 28.15 -6.85 -36.84
N PHE A 199 29.17 -6.51 -36.04
CA PHE A 199 29.62 -5.14 -35.83
C PHE A 199 30.82 -4.74 -36.71
N GLY A 200 31.26 -5.60 -37.65
CA GLY A 200 32.34 -5.28 -38.58
C GLY A 200 33.70 -5.04 -37.91
N LEU A 201 33.94 -5.72 -36.78
CA LEU A 201 35.22 -5.67 -36.05
C LEU A 201 36.26 -6.65 -36.61
N ASP A 202 35.86 -7.56 -37.50
CA ASP A 202 36.79 -8.26 -38.38
C ASP A 202 37.25 -7.21 -39.39
N GLY A 203 38.53 -6.82 -39.36
CA GLY A 203 39.11 -5.69 -40.10
C GLY A 203 39.11 -5.81 -41.64
N LYS A 204 38.12 -6.49 -42.20
CA LYS A 204 37.81 -6.58 -43.63
C LYS A 204 36.78 -5.52 -44.00
N ASN A 205 37.20 -4.26 -43.90
CA ASN A 205 36.68 -3.23 -44.78
C ASN A 205 37.59 -3.19 -46.01
N GLU A 206 37.30 -4.06 -46.98
CA GLU A 206 37.49 -3.79 -48.42
C GLU A 206 36.10 -3.84 -49.07
#